data_AF-A0A7C4BB27-F1
#
_entry.id   AF-A0A7C4BB27-F1
#
_cell.length_a   1.000
_cell.length_b   1.000
_cell.length_c   1.000
_cell.angle_alpha   90.00
_cell.angle_beta   90.00
_cell.angle_gamma   90.00
#
_symmetry.space_group_name_H-M   'P 1'
#
loop_
_entity.id
_entity.type
_entity.pdbx_description
1 polymer ?
#
loop_
_entity_poly.entity_id
_entity_poly.type
_entity_poly.pdbx_seq_one_letter_code
_entity_poly.pdbx_strand_id
1 'polypeptide(L)'
;MLSDFAERLRLVEAALHRFQAALESKSGKLQVSGVSRGFTRGRGRGLAAGVEVHAKLYGDVSWIAEHERVALPFPLAWRFRFGWLLGVADVVVFERGIPRAVVEVKSYGGIRRYERVQASLYGLLAMLNFLAKPRVYIQTPGGLEEEPGWEELALEALERAIRSRRPAT
;
A
#
# COMPACT_ATOMS: atom_id res chain seq x y z
N MET A 1 -8.89 6.91 26.61
CA MET A 1 -7.81 5.92 26.39
C MET A 1 -8.33 4.63 25.77
N LEU A 2 -9.36 3.96 26.33
CA LEU A 2 -9.97 2.76 25.70
C LEU A 2 -10.60 3.02 24.32
N SER A 3 -11.15 4.23 24.10
CA SER A 3 -11.78 4.61 22.83
C SER A 3 -10.80 4.72 21.66
N ASP A 4 -9.58 5.23 21.92
CA ASP A 4 -8.54 5.49 20.92
C ASP A 4 -7.86 4.19 20.47
N PHE A 5 -7.57 3.29 21.42
CA PHE A 5 -7.10 1.94 21.11
C PHE A 5 -8.10 1.17 20.24
N ALA A 6 -9.38 1.12 20.67
CA ALA A 6 -10.42 0.41 19.94
C ALA A 6 -10.68 1.01 18.55
N GLU A 7 -10.47 2.32 18.36
CA GLU A 7 -10.53 2.95 17.05
C GLU A 7 -9.36 2.54 16.15
N ARG A 8 -8.12 2.59 16.65
CA ARG A 8 -6.93 2.16 15.92
C ARG A 8 -7.02 0.70 15.48
N LEU A 9 -7.46 -0.19 16.39
CA LEU A 9 -7.67 -1.59 16.07
C LEU A 9 -8.73 -1.77 14.97
N ARG A 10 -9.87 -1.07 15.08
CA ARG A 10 -10.91 -1.10 14.04
C ARG A 10 -10.40 -0.65 12.67
N LEU A 11 -9.50 0.32 12.61
CA LEU A 11 -8.90 0.77 11.34
C LEU A 11 -7.97 -0.29 10.75
N VAL A 12 -7.16 -0.97 11.58
CA VAL A 12 -6.32 -2.10 11.15
C VAL A 12 -7.19 -3.23 10.59
N GLU A 13 -8.21 -3.66 11.34
CA GLU A 13 -9.14 -4.71 10.91
C GLU A 13 -9.88 -4.32 9.63
N ALA A 14 -10.37 -3.08 9.53
CA ALA A 14 -11.04 -2.58 8.35
C ALA A 14 -10.13 -2.57 7.12
N ALA A 15 -8.83 -2.25 7.28
CA ALA A 15 -7.87 -2.29 6.20
C ALA A 15 -7.68 -3.71 5.65
N LEU A 16 -7.57 -4.71 6.54
CA LEU A 16 -7.47 -6.12 6.16
C LEU A 16 -8.75 -6.62 5.49
N HIS A 17 -9.92 -6.27 6.03
CA HIS A 17 -11.21 -6.60 5.42
C HIS A 17 -11.36 -6.00 4.01
N ARG A 18 -10.93 -4.74 3.79
CA ARG A 18 -10.93 -4.12 2.45
C ARG A 18 -10.02 -4.86 1.49
N PHE A 19 -8.83 -5.28 1.95
CA PHE A 19 -7.92 -6.06 1.12
C PHE A 19 -8.52 -7.42 0.72
N GLN A 20 -9.11 -8.14 1.67
CA GLN A 20 -9.79 -9.40 1.39
C GLN A 20 -10.95 -9.20 0.40
N ALA A 21 -11.79 -8.19 0.62
CA ALA A 21 -12.88 -7.85 -0.30
C ALA A 21 -12.38 -7.51 -1.71
N ALA A 22 -11.22 -6.84 -1.83
CA ALA A 22 -10.60 -6.57 -3.11
C ALA A 22 -10.12 -7.86 -3.81
N LEU A 23 -9.54 -8.81 -3.07
CA LEU A 23 -9.12 -10.12 -3.59
C LEU A 23 -10.31 -10.93 -4.11
N GLU A 24 -11.44 -10.92 -3.40
CA GLU A 24 -12.64 -11.70 -3.75
C GLU A 24 -13.52 -11.05 -4.82
N SER A 25 -13.38 -9.73 -5.03
CA SER A 25 -14.27 -8.99 -5.94
C SER A 25 -14.20 -9.50 -7.39
N LYS A 26 -15.32 -9.48 -8.12
CA LYS A 26 -15.34 -9.69 -9.57
C LYS A 26 -15.19 -8.39 -10.39
N SER A 27 -15.22 -7.24 -9.71
CA SER A 27 -15.10 -5.92 -10.33
C SER A 27 -13.67 -5.63 -10.81
N GLY A 28 -13.49 -4.59 -11.64
CA GLY A 28 -12.17 -4.20 -12.15
C GLY A 28 -11.17 -3.91 -11.00
N LYS A 29 -9.96 -4.46 -11.10
CA LYS A 29 -8.89 -4.30 -10.11
C LYS A 29 -7.61 -3.80 -10.75
N LEU A 30 -6.90 -2.92 -10.06
CA LEU A 30 -5.55 -2.49 -10.37
C LEU A 30 -4.63 -2.97 -9.26
N GLN A 31 -3.54 -3.63 -9.63
CA GLN A 31 -2.46 -3.91 -8.69
C GLN A 31 -1.58 -2.67 -8.59
N VAL A 32 -1.13 -2.29 -7.40
CA VAL A 32 -0.16 -1.19 -7.23
C VAL A 32 1.07 -1.43 -8.10
N SER A 33 1.62 -2.65 -8.05
CA SER A 33 2.71 -3.08 -8.94
C SER A 33 2.35 -3.02 -10.43
N GLY A 34 1.07 -3.18 -10.79
CA GLY A 34 0.59 -3.06 -12.17
C GLY A 34 0.45 -1.60 -12.64
N VAL A 35 0.01 -0.70 -11.75
CA VAL A 35 -0.07 0.75 -12.02
C VAL A 35 1.33 1.33 -12.15
N SER A 36 2.24 0.98 -11.24
CA SER A 36 3.65 1.36 -11.35
C SER A 36 4.29 0.73 -12.59
N ARG A 37 3.98 -0.53 -12.93
CA ARG A 37 4.38 -1.19 -14.20
C ARG A 37 3.65 -0.68 -15.45
N GLY A 38 2.76 0.31 -15.37
CA GLY A 38 2.39 1.11 -16.55
C GLY A 38 3.60 1.74 -17.27
N PHE A 39 4.79 1.61 -16.68
CA PHE A 39 6.11 1.95 -17.18
C PHE A 39 6.99 0.76 -17.64
N THR A 40 6.59 -0.52 -17.52
CA THR A 40 7.19 -1.72 -18.20
C THR A 40 6.27 -2.97 -18.16
N ARG A 41 6.19 -3.74 -19.27
CA ARG A 41 5.32 -4.93 -19.43
C ARG A 41 5.77 -6.13 -18.57
N GLY A 42 4.97 -6.56 -17.57
CA GLY A 42 5.19 -7.85 -16.90
C GLY A 42 4.03 -8.30 -15.98
N ARG A 43 3.42 -9.46 -16.29
CA ARG A 43 2.28 -10.08 -15.58
C ARG A 43 2.63 -10.48 -14.13
N GLY A 44 1.72 -10.18 -13.20
CA GLY A 44 1.88 -10.35 -11.76
C GLY A 44 1.72 -11.79 -11.26
N ARG A 45 2.83 -12.54 -11.18
CA ARG A 45 2.92 -13.83 -10.46
C ARG A 45 3.19 -13.70 -8.95
N GLY A 46 3.48 -12.49 -8.43
CA GLY A 46 3.92 -12.29 -7.04
C GLY A 46 2.81 -12.19 -5.98
N LEU A 47 1.56 -11.89 -6.36
CA LEU A 47 0.49 -11.63 -5.38
C LEU A 47 0.03 -12.92 -4.68
N ALA A 48 -0.13 -14.04 -5.39
CA ALA A 48 -0.61 -15.28 -4.77
C ALA A 48 0.39 -15.81 -3.72
N ALA A 49 1.69 -15.83 -4.06
CA ALA A 49 2.74 -16.23 -3.13
C ALA A 49 2.92 -15.21 -1.99
N GLY A 50 2.79 -13.91 -2.27
CA GLY A 50 2.78 -12.87 -1.25
C GLY A 50 1.60 -13.03 -0.30
N VAL A 51 0.37 -13.11 -0.81
CA VAL A 51 -0.86 -13.26 -0.01
C VAL A 51 -0.82 -14.50 0.88
N GLU A 52 -0.28 -15.62 0.43
CA GLU A 52 -0.20 -16.84 1.25
C GLU A 52 0.82 -16.73 2.40
N VAL A 53 1.98 -16.11 2.15
CA VAL A 53 2.98 -15.82 3.19
C VAL A 53 2.49 -14.74 4.15
N HIS A 54 1.79 -13.74 3.62
CA HIS A 54 1.23 -12.61 4.35
C HIS A 54 0.01 -13.01 5.18
N ALA A 55 -0.89 -13.86 4.70
CA ALA A 55 -2.06 -14.32 5.46
C ALA A 55 -1.70 -15.04 6.76
N LYS A 56 -0.53 -15.71 6.83
CA LYS A 56 -0.02 -16.33 8.06
C LYS A 56 0.52 -15.32 9.08
N LEU A 57 0.84 -14.09 8.66
CA LEU A 57 1.41 -13.04 9.50
C LEU A 57 0.37 -12.22 10.27
N TYR A 58 -0.88 -12.12 9.80
CA TYR A 58 -1.91 -11.23 10.39
C TYR A 58 -2.96 -12.01 11.18
N GLY A 59 -2.54 -12.92 12.07
CA GLY A 59 -3.42 -13.66 12.99
C GLY A 59 -4.17 -12.73 13.93
N ASP A 60 -3.76 -12.64 15.19
CA ASP A 60 -4.19 -11.51 16.01
C ASP A 60 -3.45 -10.26 15.52
N VAL A 61 -4.15 -9.13 15.35
CA VAL A 61 -3.60 -7.85 14.88
C VAL A 61 -3.64 -6.76 15.94
N SER A 62 -4.16 -7.08 17.12
CA SER A 62 -4.15 -6.25 18.33
C SER A 62 -2.77 -5.65 18.60
N TRP A 63 -1.71 -6.45 18.45
CA TRP A 63 -0.32 -6.07 18.68
C TRP A 63 0.13 -4.84 17.86
N ILE A 64 -0.45 -4.58 16.68
CA ILE A 64 -0.18 -3.37 15.88
C ILE A 64 -0.65 -2.10 16.62
N ALA A 65 -1.77 -2.18 17.32
CA ALA A 65 -2.32 -1.10 18.13
C ALA A 65 -1.73 -1.06 19.56
N GLU A 66 -1.34 -2.21 20.12
CA GLU A 66 -0.82 -2.34 21.48
C GLU A 66 0.64 -1.88 21.62
N HIS A 67 1.48 -2.19 20.62
CA HIS A 67 2.90 -1.89 20.70
C HIS A 67 3.18 -0.44 20.34
N GLU A 68 4.20 0.13 21.00
CA GLU A 68 4.63 1.50 20.74
C GLU A 68 5.01 1.70 19.27
N ARG A 69 5.74 0.74 18.69
CA ARG A 69 6.19 0.78 17.31
C ARG A 69 6.22 -0.62 16.71
N VAL A 70 5.71 -0.72 15.50
CA VAL A 70 5.64 -1.96 14.72
C VAL A 70 6.01 -1.66 13.28
N ALA A 71 6.84 -2.49 12.67
CA ALA A 71 7.17 -2.38 11.25
C ALA A 71 7.00 -3.75 10.59
N LEU A 72 6.11 -3.83 9.59
CA LEU A 72 5.84 -5.08 8.88
C LEU A 72 5.36 -4.79 7.46
N PRO A 73 5.46 -5.76 6.54
CA PRO A 73 4.68 -5.72 5.31
C PRO A 73 3.21 -5.53 5.65
N PHE A 74 2.44 -4.80 4.86
CA PHE A 74 1.02 -4.60 5.17
C PHE A 74 0.15 -4.61 3.91
N PRO A 75 -0.89 -5.45 3.86
CA PRO A 75 -1.82 -5.49 2.75
C PRO A 75 -2.72 -4.25 2.78
N LEU A 76 -2.86 -3.61 1.63
CA LEU A 76 -3.59 -2.37 1.49
C LEU A 76 -4.49 -2.44 0.26
N ALA A 77 -5.75 -2.04 0.43
CA ALA A 77 -6.67 -1.86 -0.67
C ALA A 77 -7.63 -0.70 -0.45
N TRP A 78 -8.12 -0.13 -1.55
CA TRP A 78 -9.18 0.85 -1.52
C TRP A 78 -10.09 0.72 -2.74
N ARG A 79 -11.40 0.96 -2.54
CA ARG A 79 -12.39 0.95 -3.61
C ARG A 79 -12.63 2.36 -4.12
N PHE A 80 -12.17 2.63 -5.34
CA PHE A 80 -12.48 3.84 -6.08
C PHE A 80 -13.69 3.62 -6.99
N ARG A 81 -14.18 4.71 -7.61
CA ARG A 81 -15.28 4.64 -8.59
C ARG A 81 -14.92 3.78 -9.81
N PHE A 82 -13.64 3.72 -10.19
CA PHE A 82 -13.16 2.90 -11.31
C PHE A 82 -12.92 1.43 -10.95
N GLY A 83 -13.06 1.05 -9.67
CA GLY A 83 -12.74 -0.28 -9.17
C GLY A 83 -11.74 -0.26 -8.02
N TRP A 84 -11.12 -1.41 -7.75
CA TRP A 84 -10.17 -1.56 -6.65
C TRP A 84 -8.75 -1.19 -7.05
N LEU A 85 -8.03 -0.54 -6.15
CA LEU A 85 -6.56 -0.55 -6.13
C LEU A 85 -6.11 -1.38 -4.93
N LEU A 86 -5.18 -2.32 -5.14
CA LEU A 86 -4.66 -3.16 -4.06
C LEU A 86 -3.19 -3.54 -4.25
N GLY A 87 -2.52 -3.87 -3.16
CA GLY A 87 -1.19 -4.46 -3.13
C GLY A 87 -0.71 -4.69 -1.70
N VAL A 88 0.51 -5.20 -1.54
CA VAL A 88 1.15 -5.36 -0.23
C VAL A 88 2.35 -4.44 -0.20
N ALA A 89 2.35 -3.47 0.72
CA ALA A 89 3.50 -2.61 0.94
C ALA A 89 4.61 -3.41 1.61
N ASP A 90 5.87 -3.22 1.20
CA ASP A 90 7.02 -3.96 1.75
C ASP A 90 7.15 -3.74 3.26
N VAL A 91 7.05 -2.49 3.72
CA VAL A 91 7.00 -2.13 5.13
C VAL A 91 6.06 -0.95 5.37
N VAL A 92 5.16 -1.09 6.33
CA VAL A 92 4.45 0.02 6.97
C VAL A 92 4.89 0.09 8.43
N VAL A 93 5.33 1.27 8.85
CA VAL A 93 5.72 1.55 10.23
C VAL A 93 4.52 2.16 10.94
N PHE A 94 3.96 1.43 11.89
CA PHE A 94 2.93 1.89 12.80
C PHE A 94 3.55 2.38 14.11
N GLU A 95 3.05 3.49 14.63
CA GLU A 95 3.28 3.90 16.02
C GLU A 95 1.96 3.91 16.75
N ARG A 96 1.81 3.00 17.72
CA ARG A 96 0.54 2.76 18.42
C ARG A 96 -0.63 2.62 17.43
N GLY A 97 -0.49 1.79 16.40
CA GLY A 97 -1.53 1.58 15.37
C GLY A 97 -1.74 2.70 14.34
N ILE A 98 -1.00 3.82 14.41
CA ILE A 98 -1.08 4.90 13.40
C ILE A 98 0.05 4.71 12.39
N PRO A 99 -0.20 4.60 11.06
CA PRO A 99 0.87 4.50 10.08
C PRO A 99 1.64 5.82 10.01
N ARG A 100 2.92 5.77 10.35
CA ARG A 100 3.86 6.89 10.29
C ARG A 100 4.70 6.91 9.04
N ALA A 101 5.04 5.72 8.54
CA ALA A 101 5.84 5.60 7.35
C ALA A 101 5.42 4.41 6.49
N VAL A 102 5.59 4.56 5.18
CA VAL A 102 5.59 3.47 4.21
C VAL A 102 6.98 3.42 3.59
N VAL A 103 7.59 2.24 3.55
CA VAL A 103 8.93 2.03 2.99
C VAL A 103 8.85 0.96 1.92
N GLU A 104 9.21 1.32 0.69
CA GLU A 104 9.41 0.38 -0.40
C GLU A 104 10.89 -0.06 -0.41
N VAL A 105 11.16 -1.36 -0.38
CA VAL A 105 12.51 -1.90 -0.27
C VAL A 105 13.01 -2.36 -1.64
N LYS A 106 14.27 -2.06 -1.95
CA LYS A 106 14.95 -2.46 -3.18
C LYS A 106 16.31 -3.06 -2.88
N SER A 107 16.61 -4.16 -3.55
CA SER A 107 17.90 -4.86 -3.42
C SER A 107 19.01 -4.29 -4.31
N TYR A 108 18.68 -3.35 -5.21
CA TYR A 108 19.61 -2.71 -6.13
C TYR A 108 19.76 -1.23 -5.86
N GLY A 109 20.91 -0.67 -6.29
CA GLY A 109 21.17 0.76 -6.23
C GLY A 109 20.40 1.55 -7.29
N GLY A 110 20.00 2.77 -6.93
CA GLY A 110 19.31 3.70 -7.81
C GLY A 110 17.78 3.60 -7.72
N ILE A 111 17.14 4.76 -7.57
CA ILE A 111 15.70 4.89 -7.48
C ILE A 111 15.19 5.42 -8.82
N ARG A 112 14.36 4.64 -9.51
CA ARG A 112 13.71 5.09 -10.75
C ARG A 112 12.29 5.59 -10.43
N ARG A 113 11.65 6.18 -11.43
CA ARG A 113 10.29 6.71 -11.30
C ARG A 113 9.27 5.63 -10.91
N TYR A 114 9.48 4.40 -11.35
CA TYR A 114 8.61 3.26 -11.04
C TYR A 114 8.54 3.00 -9.53
N GLU A 115 9.69 2.99 -8.85
CA GLU A 115 9.80 2.73 -7.41
C GLU A 115 9.14 3.85 -6.61
N ARG A 116 9.35 5.12 -7.04
CA ARG A 116 8.68 6.29 -6.46
C ARG A 116 7.17 6.21 -6.59
N VAL A 117 6.66 5.88 -7.77
CA VAL A 117 5.22 5.70 -8.01
C VAL A 117 4.66 4.56 -7.15
N GLN A 118 5.37 3.44 -7.06
CA GLN A 118 4.94 2.30 -6.25
C GLN A 118 4.82 2.67 -4.76
N ALA A 119 5.87 3.27 -4.19
CA ALA A 119 5.89 3.74 -2.81
C ALA A 119 4.78 4.79 -2.55
N SER A 120 4.58 5.71 -3.50
CA SER A 120 3.56 6.77 -3.42
C SER A 120 2.14 6.21 -3.40
N LEU A 121 1.84 5.21 -4.24
CA LEU A 121 0.54 4.54 -4.26
C LEU A 121 0.26 3.80 -2.94
N TYR A 122 1.28 3.20 -2.32
CA TYR A 122 1.14 2.61 -0.99
C TYR A 122 0.94 3.67 0.09
N GLY A 123 1.64 4.82 0.02
CA GLY A 123 1.38 5.98 0.86
C GLY A 123 -0.08 6.44 0.79
N LEU A 124 -0.63 6.54 -0.41
CA LEU A 124 -2.03 6.89 -0.64
C LEU A 124 -2.99 5.86 -0.03
N LEU A 125 -2.75 4.57 -0.26
CA LEU A 125 -3.61 3.53 0.31
C LEU A 125 -3.55 3.48 1.84
N ALA A 126 -2.37 3.69 2.44
CA ALA A 126 -2.22 3.79 3.89
C ALA A 126 -3.00 5.01 4.42
N MET A 127 -2.86 6.17 3.78
CA MET A 127 -3.59 7.37 4.16
C MET A 127 -5.11 7.16 4.11
N LEU A 128 -5.63 6.54 3.07
CA LEU A 128 -7.07 6.28 2.92
C LEU A 128 -7.59 5.27 3.94
N ASN A 129 -6.82 4.25 4.29
CA ASN A 129 -7.25 3.22 5.23
C ASN A 129 -7.24 3.69 6.69
N PHE A 130 -6.31 4.58 7.04
CA PHE A 130 -6.03 4.93 8.44
C PHE A 130 -6.28 6.41 8.77
N LEU A 131 -6.69 7.22 7.79
CA LEU A 131 -6.96 8.65 7.97
C LEU A 131 -5.76 9.43 8.53
N ALA A 132 -4.55 8.95 8.25
CA ALA A 132 -3.30 9.50 8.73
C ALA A 132 -2.31 9.62 7.58
N LYS A 133 -1.63 10.77 7.46
CA LYS A 133 -0.64 11.02 6.41
C LYS A 133 0.70 10.36 6.78
N PRO A 134 1.16 9.31 6.07
CA PRO A 134 2.48 8.73 6.30
C PRO A 134 3.57 9.55 5.61
N ARG A 135 4.81 9.41 6.08
CA ARG A 135 6.00 9.68 5.26
C ARG A 135 6.24 8.51 4.31
N VAL A 136 6.69 8.77 3.09
CA VAL A 136 6.93 7.72 2.10
C VAL A 136 8.42 7.67 1.82
N TYR A 137 8.98 6.46 1.88
CA TYR A 137 10.40 6.22 1.67
C TYR A 137 10.66 5.09 0.71
N ILE A 138 11.88 5.11 0.17
CA ILE A 138 12.45 4.05 -0.64
C ILE A 138 13.79 3.68 -0.01
N GLN A 139 13.91 2.44 0.45
CA GLN A 139 15.15 1.89 0.99
C GLN A 139 15.91 1.17 -0.13
N THR A 140 17.15 1.59 -0.36
CA THR A 140 18.10 0.92 -1.25
C THR A 140 19.36 0.52 -0.48
N PRO A 141 20.30 -0.25 -1.07
CA PRO A 141 21.61 -0.44 -0.46
C PRO A 141 22.38 0.87 -0.24
N GLY A 142 22.06 1.93 -0.99
CA GLY A 142 22.67 3.26 -0.87
C GLY A 142 22.07 4.15 0.22
N GLY A 143 20.98 3.72 0.87
CA GLY A 143 20.34 4.46 1.96
C GLY A 143 18.82 4.55 1.82
N LEU A 144 18.24 5.27 2.79
CA LEU A 144 16.81 5.59 2.85
C LEU A 144 16.57 6.97 2.23
N GLU A 145 15.76 7.03 1.18
CA GLU A 145 15.37 8.29 0.54
C GLU A 145 13.88 8.55 0.78
N GLU A 146 13.53 9.79 1.13
CA GLU A 146 12.13 10.22 1.25
C GLU A 146 11.58 10.67 -0.10
N GLU A 147 10.31 10.37 -0.37
CA GLU A 147 9.55 10.90 -1.50
C GLU A 147 8.60 11.99 -0.98
N PRO A 148 9.00 13.27 -0.96
CA PRO A 148 8.19 14.34 -0.36
C PRO A 148 6.95 14.71 -1.20
N GLY A 149 6.95 14.46 -2.52
CA GLY A 149 5.85 14.76 -3.44
C GLY A 149 4.98 13.54 -3.76
N TRP A 150 4.86 12.62 -2.81
CA TRP A 150 4.22 11.32 -3.05
C TRP A 150 2.71 11.44 -3.33
N GLU A 151 2.02 12.43 -2.76
CA GLU A 151 0.57 12.61 -2.94
C GLU A 151 0.25 12.93 -4.39
N GLU A 152 0.92 13.94 -4.95
CA GLU A 152 0.79 14.34 -6.36
C GLU A 152 1.18 13.19 -7.28
N LEU A 153 2.30 12.53 -7.00
CA LEU A 153 2.79 11.42 -7.81
C LEU A 153 1.82 10.22 -7.82
N ALA A 154 1.19 9.91 -6.68
CA ALA A 154 0.19 8.85 -6.58
C ALA A 154 -1.06 9.18 -7.39
N LEU A 155 -1.54 10.43 -7.31
CA LEU A 155 -2.72 10.90 -8.04
C LEU A 155 -2.47 10.92 -9.56
N GLU A 156 -1.32 11.44 -10.01
CA GLU A 156 -0.91 11.41 -11.42
C GLU A 156 -0.86 9.98 -11.97
N ALA A 157 -0.27 9.06 -11.20
CA ALA A 157 -0.16 7.66 -11.60
C ALA A 157 -1.53 6.99 -11.74
N LEU A 158 -2.44 7.26 -10.79
CA LEU A 158 -3.82 6.78 -10.83
C LEU A 158 -4.58 7.35 -12.03
N GLU A 159 -4.50 8.66 -12.26
CA GLU A 159 -5.17 9.30 -13.38
C GLU A 159 -4.72 8.67 -14.72
N ARG A 160 -3.41 8.50 -14.89
CA ARG A 160 -2.86 7.87 -16.09
C ARG A 160 -3.34 6.43 -16.26
N ALA A 161 -3.40 5.64 -15.19
CA ALA A 161 -3.88 4.26 -15.23
C ALA A 161 -5.39 4.15 -15.52
N ILE A 162 -6.18 5.13 -15.11
CA ILE A 162 -7.61 5.20 -15.43
C ILE A 162 -7.81 5.58 -16.90
N ARG A 163 -7.05 6.57 -17.39
CA ARG A 163 -7.14 7.01 -18.80
C ARG A 163 -6.77 5.88 -19.76
N SER A 164 -5.73 5.11 -19.47
CA SER A 164 -5.30 3.98 -20.31
C SER A 164 -6.29 2.81 -20.35
N ARG A 165 -7.28 2.78 -19.46
CA ARG A 165 -8.37 1.79 -19.44
C ARG A 165 -9.61 2.21 -20.21
N ARG A 166 -9.75 3.49 -20.58
CA ARG A 166 -10.86 3.92 -21.43
C ARG A 166 -10.58 3.46 -22.86
N PRO A 167 -11.50 2.76 -23.54
CA PRO A 167 -11.36 2.52 -24.97
C PRO A 167 -11.27 3.87 -25.69
N ALA A 168 -10.45 3.95 -26.73
CA ALA A 168 -10.45 5.10 -27.62
C ALA A 168 -11.87 5.23 -28.18
N THR A 169 -12.55 6.32 -27.80
CA THR A 169 -13.84 6.72 -28.38
C THR A 169 -13.66 7.09 -29.83
#